data_AF-A0A4Q1FE56-F1
#
_entry.id   AF-A0A4Q1FE56-F1
#
_cell.length_a   1.000
_cell.length_b   1.000
_cell.length_c   1.000
_cell.angle_alpha   90.00
_cell.angle_beta   90.00
_cell.angle_gamma   90.00
#
_symmetry.space_group_name_H-M   'P 1'
#
loop_
_entity.id
_entity.type
_entity.pdbx_description
1 polymer ?
#
loop_
_entity_poly.entity_id
_entity_poly.type
_entity_poly.pdbx_seq_one_letter_code
_entity_poly.pdbx_strand_id
1 'polypeptide(L)'
;MKKSILIALLTLAGASSFAQEFKVKKGEVLLDGKPIAKMSAKVLRQYEISNLDGTNTITAYMRVCENPAPGKAYIEIANEEKKANDLDFAKYSPFNVDRSIIQTLFAKGMITENGIQLEQVNTFVNGEPTGLGEKYGCKQQSAEKAITDALALTIDDSGNVFSKKEKIGYIRMITNNGTTSGAVEKYEVTNLDNKVIGTWYGKFGMVQGYGKALNQEIYTYDGKVFKVEFNNGGNFIGYKMSQDVTAMNIIKKLTGNGYSLGHK
;
A
#
# COMPACT_ATOMS: atom_id res chain seq x y z
N MET A 1 37.66 -6.48 53.17
CA MET A 1 36.96 -7.46 52.31
C MET A 1 35.44 -7.34 52.38
N LYS A 2 34.80 -7.37 53.56
CA LYS A 2 33.31 -7.27 53.67
C LYS A 2 32.70 -5.96 53.11
N LYS A 3 33.36 -4.81 53.30
CA LYS A 3 32.88 -3.51 52.78
C LYS A 3 32.98 -3.38 51.25
N SER A 4 34.01 -3.97 50.64
CA SER A 4 34.24 -3.92 49.20
C SER A 4 33.21 -4.75 48.41
N ILE A 5 32.77 -5.88 48.98
CA ILE A 5 31.73 -6.74 48.42
C ILE A 5 30.36 -6.03 48.47
N LEU A 6 30.07 -5.31 49.56
CA LEU A 6 28.81 -4.56 49.71
C LEU A 6 28.70 -3.42 48.69
N ILE A 7 29.81 -2.71 48.44
CA ILE A 7 29.89 -1.64 47.44
C ILE A 7 29.73 -2.22 46.03
N ALA A 8 30.33 -3.37 45.73
CA ALA A 8 30.17 -4.06 44.45
C ALA A 8 28.73 -4.56 44.20
N LEU A 9 28.03 -5.01 45.25
CA LEU A 9 26.61 -5.40 45.18
C LEU A 9 25.69 -4.19 44.99
N LEU A 10 25.99 -3.05 45.62
CA LEU A 10 25.25 -1.80 45.45
C LEU A 10 25.45 -1.17 44.06
N THR A 11 26.65 -1.31 43.47
CA THR A 11 26.89 -0.88 42.08
C THR A 11 26.28 -1.82 41.05
N LEU A 12 26.22 -3.14 41.31
CA LEU A 12 25.46 -4.07 40.47
C LEU A 12 23.94 -3.83 40.55
N ALA A 13 23.41 -3.46 41.72
CA ALA A 13 22.00 -3.11 41.87
C ALA A 13 21.63 -1.82 41.12
N GLY A 14 22.55 -0.83 41.09
CA GLY A 14 22.38 0.41 40.31
C GLY A 14 22.50 0.24 38.80
N ALA A 15 23.09 -0.87 38.33
CA ALA A 15 23.17 -1.24 36.91
C ALA A 15 22.00 -2.11 36.43
N SER A 16 20.96 -2.28 37.26
CA SER A 16 19.67 -2.81 36.82
C SER A 16 19.08 -1.79 35.85
N SER A 17 19.45 -1.90 34.59
CA SER A 17 18.93 -1.10 33.49
C SER A 17 17.41 -1.12 33.62
N PHE A 18 16.79 0.05 33.76
CA PHE A 18 15.35 0.19 33.67
C PHE A 18 14.93 -0.29 32.28
N ALA A 19 14.66 -1.59 32.15
CA ALA A 19 14.10 -2.16 30.95
C ALA A 19 12.65 -1.65 30.91
N GLN A 20 12.43 -0.53 30.22
CA GLN A 20 11.13 0.10 30.06
C GLN A 20 10.08 -0.97 29.71
N GLU A 21 9.13 -1.15 30.61
CA GLU A 21 8.14 -2.21 30.51
C GLU A 21 6.93 -1.71 29.72
N PHE A 22 6.84 -2.14 28.47
CA PHE A 22 5.64 -1.93 27.65
C PHE A 22 4.60 -3.00 27.94
N LYS A 23 3.37 -2.56 28.25
CA LYS A 23 2.18 -3.41 28.36
C LYS A 23 1.05 -2.82 27.53
N VAL A 24 0.26 -3.65 26.88
CA VAL A 24 -1.02 -3.25 26.29
C VAL A 24 -2.11 -3.95 27.07
N LYS A 25 -3.01 -3.19 27.70
CA LYS A 25 -4.05 -3.75 28.57
C LYS A 25 -5.34 -2.95 28.42
N LYS A 26 -6.45 -3.65 28.17
CA LYS A 26 -7.79 -3.04 28.02
C LYS A 26 -7.84 -1.86 27.03
N GLY A 27 -7.05 -1.92 25.95
CA GLY A 27 -7.00 -0.88 24.93
C GLY A 27 -6.10 0.31 25.26
N GLU A 28 -5.35 0.25 26.36
CA GLU A 28 -4.36 1.26 26.74
C GLU A 28 -2.94 0.72 26.58
N VAL A 29 -2.06 1.58 26.09
CA VAL A 29 -0.61 1.37 26.03
C VAL A 29 -0.01 1.94 27.31
N LEU A 30 0.62 1.08 28.09
CA LEU A 30 1.27 1.43 29.35
C LEU A 30 2.80 1.38 29.19
N LEU A 31 3.47 2.46 29.59
CA LEU A 31 4.91 2.54 29.76
C LEU A 31 5.21 2.59 31.27
N ASP A 32 5.87 1.56 31.79
CA ASP A 32 6.15 1.44 33.23
C ASP A 32 4.89 1.61 34.09
N GLY A 33 3.77 1.08 33.60
CA GLY A 33 2.46 1.14 34.24
C GLY A 33 1.67 2.44 34.04
N LYS A 34 2.25 3.47 33.42
CA LYS A 34 1.55 4.73 33.10
C LYS A 34 0.94 4.67 31.69
N PRO A 35 -0.34 5.04 31.52
CA PRO A 35 -0.94 5.11 30.20
C PRO A 35 -0.30 6.24 29.38
N ILE A 36 0.06 5.95 28.13
CA ILE A 36 0.69 6.90 27.20
C ILE A 36 -0.07 7.02 25.87
N ALA A 37 -0.84 6.00 25.49
CA ALA A 37 -1.63 5.98 24.27
C ALA A 37 -2.80 4.99 24.39
N LYS A 38 -3.72 5.06 23.44
CA LYS A 38 -4.78 4.07 23.23
C LYS A 38 -4.45 3.23 22.00
N MET A 39 -4.84 1.97 22.04
CA MET A 39 -4.62 1.03 20.95
C MET A 39 -5.82 0.09 20.81
N SER A 40 -6.32 -0.05 19.59
CA SER A 40 -7.40 -0.99 19.30
C SER A 40 -7.13 -1.77 18.01
N ALA A 41 -7.56 -3.03 17.98
CA ALA A 41 -7.42 -3.92 16.82
C ALA A 41 -8.79 -4.48 16.44
N LYS A 42 -9.65 -3.61 15.87
CA LYS A 42 -11.00 -4.00 15.42
C LYS A 42 -10.96 -4.87 14.17
N VAL A 43 -9.93 -4.71 13.34
CA VAL A 43 -9.69 -5.48 12.13
C VAL A 43 -8.41 -6.30 12.32
N LEU A 44 -8.42 -7.55 11.86
CA LEU A 44 -7.28 -8.45 12.01
C LEU A 44 -6.01 -7.82 11.41
N ARG A 45 -4.92 -7.79 12.20
CA ARG A 45 -3.61 -7.22 11.82
C ARG A 45 -3.62 -5.71 11.51
N GLN A 46 -4.70 -5.00 11.80
CA GLN A 46 -4.78 -3.55 11.72
C GLN A 46 -4.97 -2.98 13.12
N TYR A 47 -4.08 -2.09 13.50
CA TYR A 47 -3.99 -1.53 14.83
C TYR A 47 -4.13 -0.02 14.74
N GLU A 48 -5.21 0.51 15.28
CA GLU A 48 -5.44 1.94 15.42
C GLU A 48 -4.83 2.40 16.74
N ILE A 49 -3.95 3.40 16.67
CA ILE A 49 -3.21 3.92 17.82
C ILE A 49 -3.44 5.43 17.86
N SER A 50 -3.84 5.94 19.02
CA SER A 50 -4.12 7.36 19.24
C SER A 50 -3.59 7.83 20.59
N ASN A 51 -3.52 9.14 20.78
CA ASN A 51 -3.27 9.71 22.10
C ASN A 51 -4.39 9.35 23.08
N LEU A 52 -4.15 9.56 24.39
CA LEU A 52 -5.14 9.26 25.43
C LEU A 52 -6.45 10.05 25.27
N ASP A 53 -6.37 11.26 24.73
CA ASP A 53 -7.53 12.11 24.40
C ASP A 53 -8.21 11.75 23.07
N GLY A 54 -7.63 10.80 22.30
CA GLY A 54 -8.11 10.39 20.99
C GLY A 54 -7.59 11.24 19.82
N THR A 55 -6.73 12.22 20.07
CA THR A 55 -6.06 12.99 19.01
C THR A 55 -4.90 12.20 18.38
N ASN A 56 -4.42 12.66 17.23
CA ASN A 56 -3.29 12.12 16.49
C ASN A 56 -3.40 10.60 16.27
N THR A 57 -4.27 10.20 15.35
CA THR A 57 -4.48 8.77 15.09
C THR A 57 -3.56 8.28 13.98
N ILE A 58 -2.91 7.15 14.21
CA ILE A 58 -2.13 6.43 13.20
C ILE A 58 -2.65 5.00 13.08
N THR A 59 -2.45 4.40 11.91
CA THR A 59 -2.76 2.99 11.70
C THR A 59 -1.48 2.21 11.47
N ALA A 60 -1.27 1.16 12.27
CA ALA A 60 -0.21 0.19 12.05
C ALA A 60 -0.80 -1.10 11.50
N TYR A 61 -0.31 -1.53 10.34
CA TYR A 61 -0.68 -2.81 9.76
C TYR A 61 0.46 -3.82 9.94
N MET A 62 0.15 -4.98 10.51
CA MET A 62 1.07 -6.11 10.52
C MET A 62 0.98 -6.84 9.18
N ARG A 63 2.02 -6.69 8.37
CA ARG A 63 2.17 -7.39 7.09
C ARG A 63 2.91 -8.69 7.35
N VAL A 64 2.34 -9.82 6.91
CA VAL A 64 2.95 -11.16 7.03
C VAL A 64 3.19 -11.68 5.63
N CYS A 65 4.42 -12.10 5.40
CA CYS A 65 4.91 -12.57 4.11
C CYS A 65 4.66 -14.07 4.01
N GLU A 66 4.05 -14.49 2.90
CA GLU A 66 3.77 -15.91 2.63
C GLU A 66 4.81 -16.52 1.69
N ASN A 67 5.24 -15.77 0.67
CA ASN A 67 6.32 -16.13 -0.26
C ASN A 67 7.04 -14.85 -0.73
N PRO A 68 8.34 -14.91 -1.07
CA PRO A 68 9.31 -15.99 -0.86
C PRO A 68 9.81 -16.11 0.59
N ALA A 69 9.33 -15.26 1.52
CA ALA A 69 9.77 -15.25 2.91
C ALA A 69 8.66 -15.63 3.90
N PRO A 70 8.20 -16.91 3.94
CA PRO A 70 7.17 -17.36 4.85
C PRO A 70 7.44 -16.98 6.30
N GLY A 71 6.46 -16.36 6.95
CA GLY A 71 6.53 -16.01 8.37
C GLY A 71 7.38 -14.79 8.71
N LYS A 72 8.01 -14.13 7.72
CA LYS A 72 8.53 -12.77 7.91
C LYS A 72 7.35 -11.83 8.10
N ALA A 73 7.50 -10.89 9.02
CA ALA A 73 6.52 -9.86 9.26
C ALA A 73 7.20 -8.50 9.40
N TYR A 74 6.52 -7.46 8.93
CA TYR A 74 6.92 -6.08 9.09
C TYR A 74 5.68 -5.23 9.41
N ILE A 75 5.89 -3.97 9.78
CA ILE A 75 4.84 -3.03 10.08
C ILE A 75 4.75 -2.02 8.93
N GLU A 76 3.57 -1.82 8.38
CA GLU A 76 3.28 -0.66 7.52
C GLU A 76 2.56 0.38 8.38
N ILE A 77 3.17 1.55 8.55
CA ILE A 77 2.57 2.66 9.30
C ILE A 77 1.94 3.62 8.32
N ALA A 78 0.67 3.96 8.56
CA ALA A 78 -0.07 4.96 7.82
C ALA A 78 -0.54 6.11 8.72
N ASN A 79 -0.44 7.34 8.22
CA ASN A 79 -1.03 8.51 8.85
C ASN A 79 -2.51 8.69 8.44
N GLU A 80 -3.16 9.74 8.94
CA GLU A 80 -4.57 10.05 8.62
C GLU A 80 -4.80 10.35 7.12
N GLU A 81 -3.78 10.87 6.42
CA GLU A 81 -3.79 11.08 4.96
C GLU A 81 -3.62 9.79 4.15
N LYS A 82 -3.49 8.63 4.81
CA LYS A 82 -3.23 7.31 4.22
C LYS A 82 -1.90 7.21 3.47
N LYS A 83 -0.96 8.13 3.73
CA LYS A 83 0.44 7.95 3.32
C LYS A 83 1.07 6.92 4.23
N ALA A 84 1.85 6.00 3.66
CA ALA A 84 2.38 4.88 4.39
C ALA A 84 3.84 4.57 4.02
N ASN A 85 4.57 4.02 4.99
CA ASN A 85 5.91 3.49 4.79
C ASN A 85 6.14 2.29 5.72
N ASP A 86 7.10 1.43 5.36
CA ASP A 86 7.31 0.14 6.00
C ASP A 86 8.46 0.21 7.01
N LEU A 87 8.33 -0.52 8.12
CA LEU A 87 9.37 -0.66 9.13
C LEU A 87 9.48 -2.09 9.66
N ASP A 88 10.73 -2.52 9.86
CA ASP A 88 11.04 -3.78 10.50
C ASP A 88 10.67 -3.71 11.98
N PHE A 89 10.12 -4.82 12.51
CA PHE A 89 9.95 -4.97 13.95
C PHE A 89 11.29 -4.89 14.67
N ALA A 90 11.40 -4.04 15.69
CA ALA A 90 12.56 -4.01 16.56
C ALA A 90 12.70 -5.34 17.32
N LYS A 91 11.57 -5.90 17.78
CA LYS A 91 11.46 -7.24 18.36
C LYS A 91 10.08 -7.82 18.07
N TYR A 92 10.02 -8.81 17.19
CA TYR A 92 8.76 -9.46 16.82
C TYR A 92 8.40 -10.60 17.78
N SER A 93 7.15 -10.63 18.23
CA SER A 93 6.54 -11.76 18.94
C SER A 93 5.14 -12.02 18.39
N PRO A 94 4.86 -13.20 17.82
CA PRO A 94 3.52 -13.53 17.31
C PRO A 94 2.46 -13.61 18.42
N PHE A 95 2.88 -13.81 19.68
CA PHE A 95 1.98 -13.90 20.83
C PHE A 95 1.67 -12.54 21.48
N ASN A 96 2.43 -11.49 21.14
CA ASN A 96 2.28 -10.14 21.71
C ASN A 96 2.59 -9.08 20.63
N VAL A 97 1.89 -9.18 19.50
CA VAL A 97 2.12 -8.32 18.32
C VAL A 97 1.90 -6.85 18.65
N ASP A 98 0.87 -6.57 19.46
CA ASP A 98 0.54 -5.25 19.94
C ASP A 98 1.73 -4.59 20.67
N ARG A 99 2.32 -5.30 21.63
CA ARG A 99 3.53 -4.87 22.33
C ARG A 99 4.70 -4.70 21.37
N SER A 100 4.89 -5.62 20.42
CA SER A 100 5.95 -5.55 19.42
C SER A 100 5.83 -4.30 18.53
N ILE A 101 4.61 -3.89 18.16
CA ILE A 101 4.37 -2.65 17.40
C ILE A 101 4.77 -1.44 18.24
N ILE A 102 4.23 -1.33 19.47
CA ILE A 102 4.53 -0.18 20.35
C ILE A 102 6.03 -0.06 20.62
N GLN A 103 6.71 -1.16 20.93
CA GLN A 103 8.15 -1.16 21.15
C GLN A 103 8.92 -0.65 19.93
N THR A 104 8.47 -1.02 18.73
CA THR A 104 9.11 -0.58 17.50
C THR A 104 8.86 0.91 17.25
N LEU A 105 7.64 1.39 17.45
CA LEU A 105 7.31 2.82 17.33
C LEU A 105 8.08 3.67 18.34
N PHE A 106 8.23 3.17 19.57
CA PHE A 106 8.98 3.85 20.62
C PHE A 106 10.47 3.93 20.27
N ALA A 107 11.05 2.82 19.79
CA ALA A 107 12.44 2.78 19.32
C ALA A 107 12.71 3.72 18.13
N LYS A 108 11.66 4.10 17.37
CA LYS A 108 11.73 5.07 16.26
C LYS A 108 11.35 6.50 16.68
N GLY A 109 11.06 6.74 17.95
CA GLY A 109 10.63 8.06 18.45
C GLY A 109 9.25 8.50 17.95
N MET A 110 8.45 7.60 17.38
CA MET A 110 7.11 7.90 16.86
C MET A 110 6.05 7.93 17.97
N ILE A 111 6.33 7.26 19.09
CA ILE A 111 5.57 7.35 20.33
C ILE A 111 6.56 7.58 21.47
N THR A 112 6.20 8.46 22.40
CA THR A 112 6.98 8.74 23.62
C THR A 112 6.07 8.64 24.83
N GLU A 113 6.59 8.96 26.01
CA GLU A 113 5.78 9.14 27.23
C GLU A 113 4.68 10.22 27.07
N ASN A 114 4.83 11.14 26.11
CA ASN A 114 3.86 12.19 25.80
C ASN A 114 2.88 11.78 24.68
N GLY A 115 2.85 10.51 24.28
CA GLY A 115 2.01 10.02 23.20
C GLY A 115 2.67 10.11 21.82
N ILE A 116 1.85 10.15 20.78
CA ILE A 116 2.26 10.06 19.37
C ILE A 116 2.92 11.36 18.91
N GLN A 117 4.12 11.23 18.36
CA GLN A 117 4.90 12.31 17.77
C GLN A 117 4.56 12.42 16.28
N LEU A 118 3.45 13.12 15.97
CA LEU A 118 2.89 13.15 14.62
C LEU A 118 3.86 13.71 13.57
N GLU A 119 4.71 14.68 13.93
CA GLU A 119 5.76 15.21 13.04
C GLU A 119 6.76 14.12 12.63
N GLN A 120 7.17 13.27 13.58
CA GLN A 120 8.09 12.17 13.32
C GLN A 120 7.44 11.10 12.43
N VAL A 121 6.16 10.79 12.70
CA VAL A 121 5.38 9.88 11.85
C VAL A 121 5.25 10.43 10.44
N ASN A 122 4.86 11.70 10.30
CA ASN A 122 4.69 12.36 9.01
C ASN A 122 6.01 12.43 8.24
N THR A 123 7.12 12.77 8.90
CA THR A 123 8.45 12.76 8.29
C THR A 123 8.80 11.37 7.76
N PHE A 124 8.50 10.32 8.52
CA PHE A 124 8.76 8.95 8.12
C PHE A 124 7.91 8.47 6.93
N VAL A 125 6.59 8.71 6.97
CA VAL A 125 5.68 8.26 5.89
C VAL A 125 5.82 9.06 4.60
N ASN A 126 6.38 10.28 4.65
CA ASN A 126 6.74 11.08 3.48
C ASN A 126 8.21 10.90 3.06
N GLY A 127 8.99 10.13 3.81
CA GLY A 127 10.40 9.86 3.53
C GLY A 127 10.59 8.86 2.39
N GLU A 128 11.84 8.49 2.14
CA GLU A 128 12.17 7.46 1.15
C GLU A 128 11.53 6.10 1.55
N PRO A 129 10.89 5.39 0.61
CA PRO A 129 10.36 4.07 0.88
C PRO A 129 11.46 3.12 1.34
N THR A 130 11.24 2.41 2.44
CA THR A 130 12.23 1.44 2.95
C THR A 130 12.29 0.16 2.09
N GLY A 131 11.27 -0.05 1.26
CA GLY A 131 11.19 -1.16 0.30
C GLY A 131 11.11 -2.54 0.93
N LEU A 132 10.68 -2.66 2.19
CA LEU A 132 10.61 -3.95 2.88
C LEU A 132 9.64 -4.92 2.20
N GLY A 133 8.50 -4.42 1.71
CA GLY A 133 7.58 -5.21 0.89
C GLY A 133 8.24 -5.80 -0.36
N GLU A 134 9.08 -5.03 -1.07
CA GLU A 134 9.85 -5.55 -2.22
C GLU A 134 10.95 -6.51 -1.78
N LYS A 135 11.74 -6.13 -0.77
CA LYS A 135 12.86 -6.91 -0.21
C LYS A 135 12.43 -8.30 0.25
N TYR A 136 11.26 -8.41 0.87
CA TYR A 136 10.70 -9.67 1.35
C TYR A 136 9.77 -10.33 0.33
N GLY A 137 9.56 -9.73 -0.84
CA GLY A 137 8.70 -10.21 -1.92
C GLY A 137 7.22 -10.35 -1.53
N CYS A 138 6.79 -9.61 -0.50
CA CYS A 138 5.46 -9.68 0.09
C CYS A 138 4.76 -8.33 0.14
N LYS A 139 5.11 -7.40 -0.78
CA LYS A 139 4.41 -6.14 -0.99
C LYS A 139 2.91 -6.43 -1.03
N GLN A 140 2.18 -5.95 -0.02
CA GLN A 140 0.78 -6.29 0.06
C GLN A 140 0.05 -5.68 -1.13
N GLN A 141 -0.87 -6.47 -1.66
CA GLN A 141 -1.81 -6.03 -2.67
C GLN A 141 -2.48 -4.75 -2.21
N SER A 142 -2.36 -3.67 -2.99
CA SER A 142 -3.22 -2.50 -2.80
C SER A 142 -4.69 -2.96 -2.77
N ALA A 143 -5.57 -2.23 -2.07
CA ALA A 143 -7.01 -2.52 -2.09
C ALA A 143 -7.53 -2.66 -3.53
N GLU A 144 -7.00 -1.85 -4.45
CA GLU A 144 -7.17 -1.94 -5.89
C GLU A 144 -6.79 -3.33 -6.44
N LYS A 145 -5.57 -3.81 -6.15
CA LYS A 145 -5.12 -5.13 -6.64
C LYS A 145 -5.87 -6.30 -5.97
N ALA A 146 -6.34 -6.15 -4.73
CA ALA A 146 -7.21 -7.15 -4.09
C ALA A 146 -8.57 -7.26 -4.80
N ILE A 147 -9.17 -6.12 -5.15
CA ILE A 147 -10.42 -6.06 -5.95
C ILE A 147 -10.19 -6.70 -7.32
N THR A 148 -9.11 -6.35 -8.02
CA THR A 148 -8.88 -6.87 -9.38
C THR A 148 -8.59 -8.36 -9.40
N ASP A 149 -7.88 -8.88 -8.40
CA ASP A 149 -7.59 -10.32 -8.33
C ASP A 149 -8.87 -11.13 -8.01
N ALA A 150 -9.77 -10.59 -7.18
CA ALA A 150 -11.08 -11.20 -6.93
C ALA A 150 -11.97 -11.24 -8.19
N LEU A 151 -11.78 -10.30 -9.13
CA LEU A 151 -12.48 -10.27 -10.42
C LEU A 151 -11.93 -11.27 -11.44
N ALA A 152 -10.74 -11.84 -11.22
CA ALA A 152 -10.09 -12.79 -12.14
C ALA A 152 -10.15 -12.32 -13.61
N LEU A 153 -9.65 -11.11 -13.85
CA LEU A 153 -9.77 -10.41 -15.14
C LEU A 153 -8.89 -11.04 -16.22
N THR A 154 -9.47 -11.26 -17.41
CA THR A 154 -8.73 -11.70 -18.60
C THR A 154 -9.12 -10.86 -19.82
N ILE A 155 -8.24 -10.80 -20.82
CA ILE A 155 -8.50 -10.15 -22.10
C ILE A 155 -8.21 -11.16 -23.20
N ASP A 156 -9.07 -11.25 -24.22
CA ASP A 156 -8.81 -12.09 -25.41
C ASP A 156 -8.09 -11.30 -26.52
N ASP A 157 -7.66 -12.00 -27.58
CA ASP A 157 -6.95 -11.39 -28.71
C ASP A 157 -7.79 -10.33 -29.47
N SER A 158 -9.11 -10.37 -29.33
CA SER A 158 -10.01 -9.37 -29.92
C SER A 158 -10.19 -8.13 -29.03
N GLY A 159 -9.73 -8.15 -27.79
CA GLY A 159 -9.90 -7.07 -26.82
C GLY A 159 -11.18 -7.17 -25.99
N ASN A 160 -11.88 -8.30 -26.01
CA ASN A 160 -12.97 -8.53 -25.06
C ASN A 160 -12.40 -8.73 -23.65
N VAL A 161 -12.98 -8.04 -22.68
CA VAL A 161 -12.59 -8.11 -21.28
C VAL A 161 -13.56 -9.03 -20.55
N PHE A 162 -13.02 -9.96 -19.78
CA PHE A 162 -13.79 -10.93 -19.01
C PHE A 162 -13.49 -10.82 -17.52
N SER A 163 -14.51 -11.06 -16.68
CA SER A 163 -14.36 -11.35 -15.26
C SER A 163 -14.95 -12.73 -15.01
N LYS A 164 -14.17 -13.64 -14.41
CA LYS A 164 -14.62 -15.02 -14.13
C LYS A 164 -15.29 -15.72 -15.33
N LYS A 165 -14.77 -15.50 -16.54
CA LYS A 165 -15.26 -16.00 -17.85
C LYS A 165 -16.54 -15.32 -18.39
N GLU A 166 -17.12 -14.37 -17.68
CA GLU A 166 -18.21 -13.55 -18.20
C GLU A 166 -17.65 -12.31 -18.89
N LYS A 167 -18.12 -12.00 -20.11
CA LYS A 167 -17.68 -10.80 -20.82
C LYS A 167 -18.27 -9.57 -20.14
N ILE A 168 -17.40 -8.65 -19.73
CA ILE A 168 -17.78 -7.43 -19.01
C ILE A 168 -17.42 -6.16 -19.77
N GLY A 169 -16.73 -6.20 -20.90
CA GLY A 169 -16.41 -4.97 -21.62
C GLY A 169 -15.46 -5.19 -22.78
N TYR A 170 -14.90 -4.09 -23.25
CA TYR A 170 -14.01 -4.09 -24.41
C TYR A 170 -12.89 -3.07 -24.26
N ILE A 171 -11.68 -3.43 -24.67
CA ILE A 171 -10.53 -2.55 -24.79
C ILE A 171 -9.94 -2.64 -26.20
N ARG A 172 -9.62 -1.49 -26.78
CA ARG A 172 -8.90 -1.41 -28.06
C ARG A 172 -7.67 -0.52 -27.96
N MET A 173 -6.64 -0.92 -28.69
CA MET A 173 -5.46 -0.13 -28.96
C MET A 173 -5.68 0.72 -30.21
N ILE A 174 -5.27 1.97 -30.16
CA ILE A 174 -5.27 2.90 -31.29
C ILE A 174 -3.82 3.33 -31.50
N THR A 175 -3.32 3.12 -32.71
CA THR A 175 -1.95 3.46 -33.12
C THR A 175 -1.95 4.72 -33.95
N ASN A 176 -0.88 5.50 -33.83
CA ASN A 176 -0.68 6.66 -34.68
C ASN A 176 -0.17 6.19 -36.06
N ASN A 177 -1.04 6.23 -37.06
CA ASN A 177 -0.71 5.82 -38.43
C ASN A 177 0.16 6.86 -39.18
N GLY A 178 0.46 8.01 -38.58
CA GLY A 178 1.22 9.11 -39.17
C GLY A 178 2.74 9.07 -38.92
N THR A 179 3.25 8.13 -38.13
CA THR A 179 4.70 7.95 -37.91
C THR A 179 5.16 6.60 -38.45
N THR A 180 6.40 6.55 -38.96
CA THR A 180 7.06 5.36 -39.55
C THR A 180 7.18 4.17 -38.59
N SER A 181 6.71 4.29 -37.34
CA SER A 181 6.91 3.35 -36.24
C SER A 181 5.64 2.74 -35.64
N GLY A 182 4.43 3.05 -36.14
CA GLY A 182 3.20 2.39 -35.67
C GLY A 182 2.98 2.47 -34.15
N ALA A 183 3.45 3.56 -33.54
CA ALA A 183 3.50 3.69 -32.08
C ALA A 183 2.09 3.75 -31.48
N VAL A 184 1.94 3.14 -30.30
CA VAL A 184 0.68 3.16 -29.56
C VAL A 184 0.34 4.59 -29.14
N GLU A 185 -0.78 5.11 -29.64
CA GLU A 185 -1.26 6.45 -29.34
C GLU A 185 -2.10 6.45 -28.06
N LYS A 186 -3.11 5.58 -28.02
CA LYS A 186 -4.05 5.48 -26.90
C LYS A 186 -4.69 4.10 -26.81
N TYR A 187 -5.22 3.78 -25.64
CA TYR A 187 -6.19 2.69 -25.46
C TYR A 187 -7.53 3.27 -25.04
N GLU A 188 -8.61 2.65 -25.50
CA GLU A 188 -9.97 3.04 -25.14
C GLU A 188 -10.70 1.84 -24.52
N VAL A 189 -11.26 2.05 -23.34
CA VAL A 189 -12.03 1.05 -22.60
C VAL A 189 -13.50 1.42 -22.64
N THR A 190 -14.34 0.45 -22.98
CA THR A 190 -15.79 0.61 -23.05
C THR A 190 -16.52 -0.47 -22.25
N ASN A 191 -17.72 -0.15 -21.80
CA ASN A 191 -18.66 -1.12 -21.23
C ASN A 191 -19.35 -1.95 -22.33
N LEU A 192 -20.25 -2.86 -21.96
CA LEU A 192 -21.02 -3.66 -22.93
C LEU A 192 -21.97 -2.83 -23.82
N ASP A 193 -22.34 -1.62 -23.40
CA ASP A 193 -23.13 -0.66 -24.19
C ASP A 193 -22.27 0.20 -25.15
N ASN A 194 -20.97 -0.07 -25.26
CA ASN A 194 -19.99 0.74 -26.01
C ASN A 194 -19.81 2.18 -25.47
N LYS A 195 -20.20 2.45 -24.22
CA LYS A 195 -19.89 3.72 -23.54
C LYS A 195 -18.45 3.73 -23.07
N VAL A 196 -17.72 4.78 -23.40
CA VAL A 196 -16.32 4.96 -22.97
C VAL A 196 -16.27 5.13 -21.46
N ILE A 197 -15.51 4.26 -20.81
CA ILE A 197 -15.24 4.32 -19.37
C ILE A 197 -13.96 5.10 -19.09
N GLY A 198 -12.96 4.93 -19.94
CA GLY A 198 -11.75 5.73 -19.89
C GLY A 198 -10.87 5.56 -21.13
N THR A 199 -10.02 6.54 -21.35
CA THR A 199 -9.04 6.57 -22.43
C THR A 199 -7.65 6.77 -21.84
N TRP A 200 -6.76 5.83 -22.10
CA TRP A 200 -5.34 5.94 -21.73
C TRP A 200 -4.56 6.56 -22.87
N TYR A 201 -3.68 7.51 -22.58
CA TYR A 201 -2.85 8.21 -23.56
C TYR A 201 -1.38 7.88 -23.37
N GLY A 202 -0.71 7.42 -24.43
CA GLY A 202 0.69 7.01 -24.36
C GLY A 202 1.66 8.18 -24.29
N LYS A 203 1.38 9.27 -25.02
CA LYS A 203 2.19 10.48 -25.00
C LYS A 203 1.39 11.68 -25.50
N PHE A 204 1.50 12.83 -24.83
CA PHE A 204 0.91 14.11 -25.24
C PHE A 204 -0.59 14.04 -25.62
N GLY A 205 -1.38 13.27 -24.87
CA GLY A 205 -2.82 13.16 -25.07
C GLY A 205 -3.55 14.45 -24.70
N MET A 206 -4.43 14.93 -25.57
CA MET A 206 -5.26 16.11 -25.31
C MET A 206 -6.72 15.69 -25.20
N VAL A 207 -7.39 16.16 -24.14
CA VAL A 207 -8.83 15.98 -23.93
C VAL A 207 -9.50 17.35 -23.90
N GLN A 208 -10.60 17.51 -24.63
CA GLN A 208 -11.35 18.76 -24.66
C GLN A 208 -11.84 19.11 -23.25
N GLY A 209 -11.56 20.35 -22.80
CA GLY A 209 -11.91 20.79 -21.45
C GLY A 209 -10.93 20.36 -20.36
N TYR A 210 -9.87 19.61 -20.68
CA TYR A 210 -8.78 19.28 -19.76
C TYR A 210 -7.52 20.07 -20.14
N GLY A 211 -7.07 20.94 -19.23
CA GLY A 211 -6.01 21.93 -19.50
C GLY A 211 -4.57 21.42 -19.49
N LYS A 212 -4.35 20.09 -19.43
CA LYS A 212 -3.00 19.49 -19.36
C LYS A 212 -2.87 18.35 -20.36
N ALA A 213 -1.67 18.18 -20.91
CA ALA A 213 -1.36 17.04 -21.73
C ALA A 213 -1.21 15.78 -20.85
N LEU A 214 -1.84 14.68 -21.28
CA LEU A 214 -1.79 13.39 -20.62
C LEU A 214 -0.60 12.57 -21.13
N ASN A 215 0.09 11.88 -20.24
CA ASN A 215 1.24 11.06 -20.60
C ASN A 215 1.30 9.78 -19.75
N GLN A 216 1.05 8.63 -20.38
CA GLN A 216 0.88 7.34 -19.72
C GLN A 216 -0.17 7.41 -18.61
N GLU A 217 -1.31 8.01 -18.95
CA GLU A 217 -2.38 8.35 -18.03
C GLU A 217 -3.74 8.01 -18.63
N ILE A 218 -4.63 7.49 -17.79
CA ILE A 218 -6.04 7.28 -18.08
C ILE A 218 -6.81 8.55 -17.73
N TYR A 219 -7.67 9.01 -18.64
CA TYR A 219 -8.71 9.98 -18.37
C TYR A 219 -10.08 9.28 -18.42
N THR A 220 -10.86 9.35 -17.34
CA THR A 220 -12.16 8.67 -17.22
C THR A 220 -13.33 9.54 -17.64
N TYR A 221 -14.50 8.93 -17.87
CA TYR A 221 -15.71 9.65 -18.30
C TYR A 221 -16.18 10.72 -17.30
N ASP A 222 -15.85 10.57 -16.02
CA ASP A 222 -16.15 11.49 -14.93
C ASP A 222 -15.00 12.46 -14.63
N GLY A 223 -13.99 12.52 -15.50
CA GLY A 223 -12.92 13.49 -15.45
C GLY A 223 -11.78 13.19 -14.47
N LYS A 224 -11.70 11.97 -13.92
CA LYS A 224 -10.56 11.56 -13.08
C LYS A 224 -9.36 11.13 -13.94
N VAL A 225 -8.18 11.26 -13.35
CA VAL A 225 -6.91 10.91 -14.01
C VAL A 225 -6.14 9.88 -13.19
N PHE A 226 -5.66 8.82 -13.84
CA PHE A 226 -4.87 7.78 -13.21
C PHE A 226 -3.60 7.50 -13.99
N LYS A 227 -2.44 7.44 -13.30
CA LYS A 227 -1.19 7.03 -13.91
C LYS A 227 -1.16 5.51 -14.14
N VAL A 228 -0.79 5.10 -15.36
CA VAL A 228 -0.49 3.70 -15.71
C VAL A 228 0.68 3.69 -16.68
N GLU A 229 1.81 3.16 -16.25
CA GLU A 229 3.03 3.13 -17.06
C GLU A 229 2.88 2.22 -18.30
N PHE A 230 3.47 2.67 -19.41
CA PHE A 230 3.53 1.86 -20.63
C PHE A 230 4.48 0.68 -20.40
N ASN A 231 3.95 -0.53 -20.56
CA ASN A 231 4.70 -1.76 -20.43
C ASN A 231 4.19 -2.77 -21.44
N ASN A 232 4.74 -2.73 -22.65
CA ASN A 232 4.56 -3.77 -23.64
C ASN A 232 5.89 -4.47 -23.82
N GLY A 233 6.19 -5.42 -22.92
CA GLY A 233 7.33 -6.31 -23.01
C GLY A 233 7.29 -7.17 -24.28
N GLY A 234 7.72 -6.58 -25.41
CA GLY A 234 8.26 -7.24 -26.60
C GLY A 234 7.38 -8.25 -27.35
N ASN A 235 6.60 -7.79 -28.35
CA ASN A 235 6.69 -8.26 -29.74
C ASN A 235 5.75 -7.44 -30.65
N PHE A 236 6.30 -6.59 -31.52
CA PHE A 236 5.49 -5.84 -32.51
C PHE A 236 5.05 -6.72 -33.69
N ILE A 237 5.70 -7.88 -33.88
CA ILE A 237 5.35 -8.86 -34.91
C ILE A 237 4.42 -9.91 -34.28
N GLY A 238 3.18 -9.99 -34.76
CA GLY A 238 2.17 -10.90 -34.22
C GLY A 238 1.53 -10.43 -32.91
N TYR A 239 1.32 -9.11 -32.77
CA TYR A 239 0.65 -8.49 -31.62
C TYR A 239 -0.63 -9.22 -31.20
N LYS A 240 -0.75 -9.46 -29.90
CA LYS A 240 -1.91 -10.09 -29.27
C LYS A 240 -2.38 -9.26 -28.09
N MET A 241 -3.62 -8.80 -28.15
CA MET A 241 -4.23 -8.02 -27.06
C MET A 241 -4.28 -8.81 -25.75
N SER A 242 -4.40 -10.14 -25.81
CA SER A 242 -4.39 -10.99 -24.61
C SER A 242 -3.04 -11.01 -23.87
N GLN A 243 -1.96 -10.57 -24.53
CA GLN A 243 -0.59 -10.53 -23.99
C GLN A 243 -0.14 -9.10 -23.69
N ASP A 244 -0.99 -8.11 -23.95
CA ASP A 244 -0.68 -6.69 -23.73
C ASP A 244 -0.80 -6.34 -22.24
N VAL A 245 0.36 -6.20 -21.59
CA VAL A 245 0.46 -5.89 -20.16
C VAL A 245 -0.07 -4.48 -19.87
N THR A 246 0.12 -3.52 -20.78
CA THR A 246 -0.44 -2.16 -20.62
C THR A 246 -1.96 -2.20 -20.63
N ALA A 247 -2.57 -2.91 -21.58
CA ALA A 247 -4.01 -3.09 -21.69
C ALA A 247 -4.60 -3.70 -20.42
N MET A 248 -3.98 -4.77 -19.90
CA MET A 248 -4.40 -5.39 -18.64
C MET A 248 -4.27 -4.44 -17.44
N ASN A 249 -3.18 -3.68 -17.35
CA ASN A 249 -2.97 -2.72 -16.27
C ASN A 249 -4.00 -1.58 -16.30
N ILE A 250 -4.41 -1.11 -17.47
CA ILE A 250 -5.48 -0.12 -17.64
C ILE A 250 -6.80 -0.67 -17.10
N ILE A 251 -7.17 -1.90 -17.49
CA ILE A 251 -8.41 -2.55 -17.03
C ILE A 251 -8.41 -2.75 -15.52
N LYS A 252 -7.28 -3.20 -14.94
CA LYS A 252 -7.11 -3.34 -13.50
C LYS A 252 -7.25 -2.00 -12.79
N LYS A 253 -6.62 -0.95 -13.32
CA LYS A 253 -6.69 0.40 -12.73
C LYS A 253 -8.12 0.92 -12.66
N LEU A 254 -8.89 0.77 -13.73
CA LEU A 254 -10.30 1.18 -13.77
C LEU A 254 -11.15 0.35 -12.80
N THR A 255 -11.13 -0.97 -12.93
CA THR A 255 -12.00 -1.86 -12.12
C THR A 255 -11.66 -1.78 -10.64
N GLY A 256 -10.39 -1.72 -10.27
CA GLY A 256 -9.95 -1.57 -8.89
C GLY A 256 -10.26 -0.19 -8.28
N ASN A 257 -10.55 0.82 -9.10
CA ASN A 257 -11.07 2.13 -8.67
C ASN A 257 -12.60 2.23 -8.79
N GLY A 258 -13.30 1.10 -8.93
CA GLY A 258 -14.77 1.02 -8.84
C GLY A 258 -15.51 1.34 -10.14
N TYR A 259 -14.82 1.47 -11.27
CA TYR A 259 -15.47 1.65 -12.57
C TYR A 259 -16.04 0.32 -13.06
N SER A 260 -17.37 0.24 -13.15
CA SER A 260 -18.05 -0.93 -13.71
C SER A 260 -17.89 -0.97 -15.22
N LEU A 261 -17.42 -2.10 -15.75
CA LEU A 261 -17.43 -2.37 -17.18
C LEU A 261 -18.71 -3.15 -17.59
N GLY A 262 -19.26 -3.97 -16.70
CA GLY A 262 -20.49 -4.74 -16.93
C GLY A 262 -21.77 -3.98 -16.54
N HIS A 263 -22.93 -4.59 -16.81
CA HIS A 263 -24.21 -4.10 -16.29
C HIS A 263 -24.24 -4.25 -14.76
N LYS A 264 -24.77 -3.23 -14.08
CA LYS A 264 -25.17 -3.33 -12.67
C LYS A 264 -26.49 -4.08 -12.57
#